data_AF-V2HAM8-F1
#
_entry.id   AF-V2HAM8-F1
#
_cell.length_a   1.000
_cell.length_b   1.000
_cell.length_c   1.000
_cell.angle_alpha   90.00
_cell.angle_beta   90.00
_cell.angle_gamma   90.00
#
_symmetry.space_group_name_H-M   'P 1'
#
loop_
_entity.id
_entity.type
_entity.pdbx_description
1 polymer ?
#
loop_
_entity_poly.entity_id
_entity_poly.type
_entity_poly.pdbx_seq_one_letter_code
_entity_poly.pdbx_strand_id
1 'polypeptide(L)' 'MALYFASMGAGRMRWPIAAGLARIGLAAGGGWLLAHAGGMGLDGHFLGVALGISAYGAVTAIGVRRTVWSGR' A
#
# COMPACT_ATOMS: atom_id res chain seq x y z
N MET A 1 -11.38 6.48 2.07
CA MET A 1 -12.56 5.66 2.42
C MET A 1 -13.52 5.43 1.26
N ALA A 2 -13.71 6.38 0.33
CA ALA A 2 -14.57 6.16 -0.85
C ALA A 2 -14.24 4.88 -1.67
N LEU A 3 -12.95 4.60 -1.89
CA LEU A 3 -12.51 3.41 -2.63
C LEU A 3 -12.84 2.08 -1.93
N TYR A 4 -12.92 2.07 -0.59
CA TYR A 4 -13.26 0.87 0.17
C TYR A 4 -14.72 0.48 -0.05
N PHE A 5 -15.63 1.45 0.02
CA PHE A 5 -17.05 1.24 -0.29
C PHE A 5 -17.28 0.91 -1.76
N ALA A 6 -16.59 1.60 -2.67
CA ALA A 6 -16.62 1.29 -4.10
C ALA A 6 -16.19 -0.16 -4.36
N SER A 7 -15.17 -0.64 -3.66
CA SER A 7 -14.68 -2.03 -3.77
C SER A 7 -15.64 -3.05 -3.15
N MET A 8 -16.36 -2.70 -2.08
CA MET A 8 -17.43 -3.54 -1.51
C MET A 8 -18.63 -3.66 -2.46
N GLY A 9 -19.08 -2.55 -3.05
CA GLY A 9 -20.18 -2.56 -4.03
C GLY A 9 -19.83 -3.31 -5.31
N ALA A 10 -18.54 -3.37 -5.67
CA ALA A 10 -18.05 -4.08 -6.86
C ALA A 10 -17.56 -5.53 -6.57
N GLY A 11 -17.62 -6.02 -5.32
CA GLY A 11 -17.13 -7.37 -4.95
C GLY A 11 -15.61 -7.57 -5.09
N ARG A 12 -14.82 -6.49 -5.17
CA ARG A 12 -13.38 -6.49 -5.51
C ARG A 12 -12.50 -6.09 -4.33
N MET A 13 -12.76 -6.63 -3.14
CA MET A 13 -12.07 -6.27 -1.89
C MET A 13 -10.59 -6.70 -1.82
N ARG A 14 -10.14 -7.59 -2.71
CA ARG A 14 -8.77 -8.12 -2.73
C ARG A 14 -7.72 -7.02 -2.89
N TRP A 15 -8.00 -5.99 -3.68
CA TRP A 15 -7.07 -4.88 -3.95
C TRP A 15 -6.90 -3.93 -2.75
N PRO A 16 -7.97 -3.42 -2.11
CA PRO A 16 -7.87 -2.63 -0.89
C PRO A 16 -7.12 -3.33 0.24
N ILE A 17 -7.36 -4.63 0.43
CA ILE A 17 -6.69 -5.43 1.47
C ILE A 17 -5.20 -5.56 1.16
N ALA A 18 -4.84 -5.91 -0.08
CA ALA A 18 -3.45 -6.00 -0.50
C ALA A 18 -2.72 -4.65 -0.36
N ALA A 19 -3.37 -3.54 -0.70
CA ALA A 19 -2.80 -2.21 -0.53
C ALA A 19 -2.52 -1.91 0.96
N GLY A 20 -3.50 -2.17 1.84
CA GLY A 20 -3.36 -1.99 3.29
C GLY A 20 -2.23 -2.83 3.88
N LEU A 21 -2.13 -4.10 3.50
CA LEU A 21 -1.06 -5.00 3.95
C LEU A 21 0.32 -4.54 3.46
N ALA A 22 0.43 -4.13 2.18
CA ALA A 22 1.67 -3.62 1.63
C ALA A 22 2.15 -2.37 2.38
N ARG A 23 1.22 -1.46 2.72
CA ARG A 23 1.52 -0.26 3.51
C ARG A 23 2.09 -0.60 4.87
N ILE A 24 1.44 -1.50 5.61
CA ILE A 24 1.86 -1.87 6.96
C ILE A 24 3.21 -2.60 6.91
N GLY A 25 3.34 -3.57 5.99
CA GLY A 25 4.58 -4.33 5.82
C GLY A 25 5.78 -3.45 5.49
N LEU A 26 5.61 -2.46 4.60
CA LEU A 26 6.70 -1.55 4.22
C LEU A 26 6.97 -0.48 5.27
N ALA A 27 5.94 0.07 5.91
CA ALA A 27 6.14 1.08 6.95
C ALA A 27 6.78 0.48 8.21
N ALA A 28 6.27 -0.66 8.69
CA ALA A 28 6.79 -1.31 9.89
C ALA A 28 8.03 -2.15 9.60
N GLY A 29 7.97 -3.03 8.60
CA GLY A 29 9.06 -3.92 8.24
C GLY A 29 10.20 -3.20 7.52
N GLY A 30 9.87 -2.37 6.52
CA GLY A 30 10.88 -1.58 5.78
C GLY A 30 11.53 -0.53 6.68
N GLY A 31 10.76 0.17 7.51
CA GLY A 31 11.29 1.12 8.48
C GLY A 31 12.23 0.47 9.50
N TRP A 32 11.85 -0.68 10.06
CA TRP A 32 12.71 -1.42 10.99
C TRP A 32 13.98 -1.95 10.30
N LEU A 33 13.86 -2.54 9.10
CA LEU A 33 14.99 -3.08 8.36
C LEU A 33 15.99 -1.99 7.94
N LEU A 34 15.52 -0.85 7.43
CA LEU A 34 16.37 0.27 7.04
C LEU A 34 17.02 0.94 8.25
N ALA A 35 16.30 1.08 9.36
CA ALA A 35 16.82 1.68 10.58
C ALA A 35 17.86 0.80 11.28
N HIS A 36 17.63 -0.53 11.36
CA HIS A 36 18.51 -1.46 12.08
C HIS A 36 19.58 -2.12 11.19
N ALA A 37 19.21 -2.67 10.03
CA ALA A 37 20.16 -3.37 9.16
C ALA A 37 20.91 -2.42 8.22
N GLY A 38 20.30 -1.28 7.86
CA GLY A 38 20.92 -0.24 7.03
C GLY A 38 21.76 0.78 7.80
N GLY A 39 21.73 0.77 9.13
CA GLY A 39 22.47 1.73 9.98
C GLY A 39 22.01 3.19 9.86
N MET A 40 20.89 3.46 9.16
CA MET A 40 20.39 4.80 8.90
C MET A 40 19.65 5.44 10.09
N GLY A 41 19.39 4.68 11.17
CA GLY A 41 18.72 5.20 12.36
C GLY A 41 17.34 5.79 12.04
N LEU A 42 17.12 7.06 12.41
CA LEU A 42 15.83 7.73 12.26
C LEU A 42 15.42 7.95 10.79
N ASP A 43 16.38 8.21 9.90
CA ASP A 43 16.12 8.40 8.47
C ASP A 43 15.56 7.12 7.82
N GLY A 44 16.00 5.95 8.30
CA GLY A 44 15.47 4.66 7.84
C GLY A 44 13.98 4.49 8.13
N HIS A 45 13.49 5.01 9.26
CA HIS A 45 12.06 5.00 9.57
C HIS A 45 11.26 5.93 8.66
N PHE A 46 11.75 7.14 8.40
CA PHE A 46 11.09 8.07 7.47
C PHE A 46 11.04 7.51 6.05
N LEU A 47 12.12 6.87 5.60
CA LEU A 47 12.18 6.22 4.30
C LEU A 47 11.21 5.03 4.23
N GLY A 48 11.11 4.24 5.30
CA GLY A 48 10.13 3.15 5.41
C GLY A 48 8.68 3.63 5.31
N VAL A 49 8.34 4.74 5.98
CA VAL A 49 7.01 5.36 5.89
C VAL A 49 6.75 5.90 4.48
N ALA A 50 7.73 6.57 3.87
CA ALA A 50 7.63 7.08 2.50
C ALA A 50 7.35 5.93 1.51
N LEU A 51 8.15 4.86 1.59
CA LEU A 51 7.95 3.65 0.78
C LEU A 51 6.59 3.00 1.02
N GLY A 52 6.13 2.96 2.28
CA GLY A 52 4.80 2.43 2.63
C GLY A 52 3.66 3.21 1.99
N ILE A 53 3.72 4.55 1.97
CA ILE A 53 2.71 5.40 1.32
C ILE A 53 2.79 5.26 -0.21
N SER A 54 3.99 5.28 -0.79
CA SER A 54 4.19 5.10 -2.23
C SER A 54 3.67 3.76 -2.73
N ALA A 55 3.96 2.66 -2.01
CA ALA A 55 3.47 1.34 -2.35
C ALA A 55 1.96 1.20 -2.17
N TYR A 56 1.38 1.77 -1.12
CA TYR A 56 -0.08 1.84 -0.96
C TYR A 56 -0.75 2.50 -2.18
N GLY A 57 -0.20 3.63 -2.61
CA GLY A 57 -0.67 4.35 -3.80
C GLY A 57 -0.52 3.51 -5.07
N ALA A 58 0.64 2.88 -5.28
CA ALA A 58 0.91 2.04 -6.44
C ALA A 58 -0.05 0.83 -6.50
N VAL A 59 -0.20 0.08 -5.41
CA VAL A 59 -1.11 -1.08 -5.36
C VAL A 59 -2.56 -0.66 -5.58
N THR A 60 -2.96 0.49 -5.04
CA THR A 60 -4.30 1.05 -5.26
C THR A 60 -4.51 1.45 -6.72
N ALA A 61 -3.54 2.12 -7.35
CA ALA A 61 -3.58 2.48 -8.77
C ALA A 61 -3.63 1.24 -9.69
N ILE A 62 -2.89 0.19 -9.35
CA ILE A 62 -2.93 -1.11 -10.02
C ILE A 62 -4.31 -1.78 -9.87
N GLY A 63 -4.99 -1.60 -8.74
CA GLY A 63 -6.33 -2.12 -8.51
C GLY A 63 -7.41 -1.42 -9.33
N VAL A 64 -7.22 -0.13 -9.63
CA VAL A 64 -8.14 0.69 -10.45
C VAL A 64 -7.69 0.67 -11.92
N ARG A 65 -7.68 -0.52 -12.53
CA ARG A 65 -7.46 -0.67 -13.98
C ARG A 65 -8.79 -0.73 -14.71
N ARG A 66 -8.87 -0.10 -15.89
CA ARG A 66 -10.06 -0.12 -16.77
C ARG A 66 -10.54 -1.54 -17.10
N THR A 67 -9.64 -2.52 -17.11
CA THR A 67 -9.96 -3.94 -17.33
C THR A 67 -10.72 -4.59 -16.17
N VAL A 68 -10.52 -4.12 -14.94
CA VAL A 68 -11.14 -4.67 -13.71
C VAL A 68 -12.47 -3.98 -13.42
N TRP A 69 -12.58 -2.70 -13.80
CA TRP A 69 -13.72 -1.80 -13.60
C TRP A 69 -14.40 -1.41 -14.94
N SER A 70 -14.43 -2.32 -15.91
CA SER A 70 -15.21 -2.16 -17.13
C SER A 70 -16.67 -2.53 -16.81
N GLY A 71 -17.58 -1.56 -16.87
CA GLY A 71 -19.02 -1.78 -16.72
C GLY A 71 -19.66 -2.42 -17.96
N ARG A 72 -19.15 -3.59 -18.37
CA ARG A 72 -19.85 -4.47 -19.31
C ARG A 72 -20.64 -5.51 -18.53
#